data_AF-A0A1C4WAB2-F1
#
_entry.id   AF-A0A1C4WAB2-F1
#
_cell.length_a   1.000
_cell.length_b   1.000
_cell.length_c   1.000
_cell.angle_alpha   90.00
_cell.angle_beta   90.00
_cell.angle_gamma   90.00
#
_symmetry.space_group_name_H-M   'P 1'
#
loop_
_entity.id
_entity.type
_entity.pdbx_description
1 polymer ?
#
loop_
_entity_poly.entity_id
_entity_poly.type
_entity_poly.pdbx_seq_one_letter_code
_entity_poly.pdbx_strand_id
1 'polypeptide(L)'
;MDDSDGGPNSLAEGTALALRAHLLATARPELLVAADVKRNGGPDLVCWQWQPGKVWVWQLRYLHDPGTPQHWPPAAVLAAVAADPLSAGLDVVPGPSMRTLGLLAEQEASNMAEPEETVAVRDGPIPGLQLYCTAYQEAGGPDFTRREASMRAAKYGASRCNRVVAAARATSLPT
;
A
#
# COMPACT_ATOMS: atom_id res chain seq x y z
N MET A 1 15.04 -18.65 -18.42
CA MET A 1 15.22 -17.48 -17.53
C MET A 1 14.23 -16.47 -18.05
N ASP A 2 13.02 -16.51 -17.49
CA ASP A 2 11.96 -15.58 -17.86
C ASP A 2 12.22 -14.28 -17.12
N ASP A 3 12.64 -13.28 -17.88
CA ASP A 3 12.76 -11.91 -17.41
C ASP A 3 11.36 -11.40 -17.09
N SER A 4 11.09 -11.34 -15.78
CA SER A 4 10.41 -10.23 -15.13
C SER A 4 9.20 -9.66 -15.87
N ASP A 5 8.02 -10.16 -15.50
CA ASP A 5 6.69 -9.61 -15.81
C ASP A 5 6.47 -8.24 -15.10
N GLY A 6 7.43 -7.34 -15.30
CA GLY A 6 7.41 -5.95 -14.88
C GLY A 6 6.68 -5.16 -15.95
N GLY A 7 5.34 -5.21 -15.92
CA GLY A 7 4.54 -4.23 -16.64
C GLY A 7 5.04 -2.80 -16.35
N PRO A 8 4.81 -1.84 -17.26
CA PRO A 8 5.56 -0.59 -17.38
C PRO A 8 5.53 0.39 -16.18
N ASN A 9 5.00 0.03 -15.00
CA ASN A 9 4.80 0.94 -13.87
C ASN A 9 5.00 0.30 -12.47
N SER A 10 5.83 -0.74 -12.32
CA SER A 10 6.01 -1.46 -11.03
C SER A 10 6.56 -0.58 -9.89
N LEU A 11 7.33 0.47 -10.22
CA LEU A 11 7.94 1.39 -9.26
C LEU A 11 7.00 2.54 -8.86
N ALA A 12 6.07 2.92 -9.75
CA ALA A 12 4.98 3.84 -9.43
C ALA A 12 3.99 3.21 -8.44
N GLU A 13 3.66 1.93 -8.63
CA GLU A 13 2.86 1.16 -7.67
C GLU A 13 3.52 1.11 -6.28
N GLY A 14 4.82 0.84 -6.23
CA GLY A 14 5.60 0.86 -4.98
C GLY A 14 5.56 2.21 -4.27
N THR A 15 5.59 3.32 -5.02
CA THR A 15 5.43 4.68 -4.49
C THR A 15 4.05 4.89 -3.89
N ALA A 16 3.00 4.52 -4.62
CA ALA A 16 1.61 4.61 -4.16
C ALA A 16 1.38 3.76 -2.89
N LEU A 17 1.95 2.56 -2.84
CA LEU A 17 1.92 1.68 -1.67
C LEU A 17 2.57 2.33 -0.46
N ALA A 18 3.76 2.90 -0.66
CA ALA A 18 4.50 3.55 0.41
C ALA A 18 3.72 4.75 0.97
N LEU A 19 3.03 5.52 0.11
CA LEU A 19 2.20 6.64 0.52
C LEU A 19 1.05 6.19 1.43
N ARG A 20 0.35 5.10 1.08
CA ARG A 20 -0.75 4.56 1.90
C ARG A 20 -0.26 3.97 3.21
N ALA A 21 0.84 3.21 3.17
CA ALA A 21 1.44 2.65 4.39
C ALA A 21 1.86 3.77 5.35
N HIS A 22 2.51 4.81 4.84
CA HIS A 22 2.94 5.95 5.63
C HIS A 22 1.76 6.76 6.20
N LEU A 23 0.68 6.93 5.43
CA LEU A 23 -0.54 7.58 5.90
C LEU A 23 -1.14 6.86 7.11
N LEU A 24 -1.31 5.53 7.01
CA LEU A 24 -1.84 4.71 8.09
C LEU A 24 -0.94 4.75 9.33
N ALA A 25 0.36 4.57 9.14
CA ALA A 25 1.33 4.54 10.24
C ALA A 25 1.53 5.89 10.93
N THR A 26 1.32 7.00 10.22
CA THR A 26 1.38 8.34 10.81
C THR A 26 0.10 8.66 11.58
N ALA A 27 -1.06 8.23 11.07
CA ALA A 27 -2.33 8.41 11.75
C ALA A 27 -2.37 7.65 13.09
N ARG A 28 -1.83 6.43 13.11
CA ARG A 28 -1.81 5.55 14.29
C ARG A 28 -0.52 4.72 14.33
N PRO A 29 0.52 5.22 15.02
CA PRO A 29 1.86 4.60 15.05
C PRO A 29 1.93 3.22 15.69
N GLU A 30 0.90 2.83 16.46
CA GLU A 30 0.80 1.53 17.13
C GLU A 30 0.34 0.40 16.19
N LEU A 31 -0.16 0.73 15.00
CA LEU A 31 -0.67 -0.25 14.06
C LEU A 31 0.44 -1.12 13.46
N LEU A 32 0.12 -2.38 13.22
CA LEU A 32 0.91 -3.22 12.34
C LEU A 32 0.43 -2.99 10.91
N VAL A 33 1.33 -2.50 10.07
CA VAL A 33 1.07 -2.26 8.64
C VAL A 33 2.12 -3.00 7.84
N ALA A 34 1.69 -3.80 6.86
CA ALA A 34 2.58 -4.41 5.87
C ALA A 34 2.26 -3.82 4.51
N ALA A 35 3.29 -3.47 3.75
CA ALA A 35 3.15 -3.01 2.38
C ALA A 35 4.16 -3.74 1.48
N ASP A 36 3.67 -4.44 0.47
CA ASP A 36 4.51 -5.19 -0.47
C ASP A 36 5.12 -4.28 -1.53
N VAL A 37 5.87 -3.27 -1.08
CA VAL A 37 6.55 -2.27 -1.93
C VAL A 37 7.54 -2.93 -2.91
N LYS A 38 7.96 -4.18 -2.64
CA LYS A 38 8.88 -4.97 -3.47
C LYS A 38 8.19 -5.97 -4.41
N ARG A 39 6.86 -6.09 -4.36
CA ARG A 39 6.02 -6.96 -5.21
C ARG A 39 6.44 -8.42 -5.20
N ASN A 40 6.38 -9.06 -4.04
CA ASN A 40 6.53 -10.51 -3.90
C ASN A 40 5.26 -11.30 -4.30
N GLY A 41 4.27 -10.63 -4.91
CA GLY A 41 3.00 -11.24 -5.32
C GLY A 41 2.02 -11.47 -4.18
N GLY A 42 2.26 -10.84 -3.03
CA GLY A 42 1.40 -10.91 -1.85
C GLY A 42 0.28 -9.86 -1.86
N PRO A 43 -0.47 -9.71 -0.75
CA PRO A 43 -1.36 -8.58 -0.56
C PRO A 43 -0.55 -7.27 -0.62
N ASP A 44 -1.03 -6.28 -1.37
CA ASP A 44 -0.27 -5.06 -1.58
C ASP A 44 -0.16 -4.26 -0.27
N LEU A 45 -1.27 -4.10 0.48
CA LEU A 45 -1.29 -3.41 1.77
C LEU A 45 -2.18 -4.14 2.79
N VAL A 46 -1.67 -4.39 3.98
CA VAL A 46 -2.39 -5.02 5.09
C VAL A 46 -2.24 -4.18 6.35
N CYS A 47 -3.34 -3.96 7.07
CA CYS A 47 -3.35 -3.27 8.35
C CYS A 47 -4.07 -4.13 9.39
N TRP A 48 -3.34 -4.54 10.42
CA TRP A 48 -3.93 -5.18 11.60
C TRP A 48 -4.25 -4.12 12.66
N GLN A 49 -5.24 -4.43 13.49
CA GLN A 49 -5.54 -3.67 14.73
C GLN A 49 -6.03 -2.24 14.55
N TRP A 50 -6.39 -1.82 13.33
CA TRP A 50 -7.13 -0.57 13.18
C TRP A 50 -8.45 -0.65 13.92
N GLN A 51 -9.20 -1.72 13.67
CA GLN A 51 -10.40 -2.04 14.43
C GLN A 51 -10.17 -3.36 15.19
N PRO A 52 -10.58 -3.45 16.47
CA PRO A 52 -10.50 -4.69 17.22
C PRO A 52 -11.13 -5.86 16.45
N GLY A 53 -10.43 -6.99 16.40
CA GLY A 53 -10.91 -8.20 15.74
C GLY A 53 -10.84 -8.20 14.21
N LYS A 54 -10.33 -7.15 13.56
CA LYS A 54 -10.25 -7.07 12.10
C LYS A 54 -8.83 -6.91 11.56
N VAL A 55 -8.63 -7.47 10.37
CA VAL A 55 -7.50 -7.21 9.49
C VAL A 55 -8.04 -6.61 8.20
N TRP A 56 -7.51 -5.47 7.79
CA TRP A 56 -7.92 -4.78 6.58
C TRP A 56 -6.89 -4.98 5.48
N VAL A 57 -7.39 -5.30 4.29
CA VAL A 57 -6.56 -5.59 3.12
C VAL A 57 -6.94 -4.64 1.98
N TRP A 58 -5.94 -4.02 1.38
CA TRP A 58 -6.08 -3.26 0.15
C TRP A 58 -5.13 -3.79 -0.93
N GLN A 59 -5.54 -3.61 -2.18
CA GLN A 59 -4.66 -3.71 -3.34
C GLN A 59 -4.77 -2.47 -4.22
N LEU A 60 -3.69 -2.16 -4.91
CA LEU A 60 -3.51 -1.01 -5.77
C LEU A 60 -3.61 -1.41 -7.23
N ARG A 61 -4.37 -0.67 -8.02
CA ARG A 61 -4.42 -0.87 -9.47
C ARG A 61 -4.18 0.41 -10.22
N TYR A 62 -3.59 0.27 -11.41
CA TYR A 62 -3.38 1.41 -12.27
C TYR A 62 -4.74 1.95 -12.74
N LEU A 63 -4.96 3.25 -12.62
CA LEU A 63 -6.26 3.89 -12.86
C LEU A 63 -6.82 3.61 -14.26
N HIS A 64 -5.94 3.45 -15.25
CA HIS A 64 -6.31 3.22 -16.64
C HIS A 64 -6.31 1.73 -17.03
N ASP A 65 -6.16 0.81 -16.07
CA ASP A 65 -6.31 -0.62 -16.31
C ASP A 65 -7.80 -0.97 -16.47
N PRO A 66 -8.24 -1.45 -17.65
CA PRO A 66 -9.64 -1.79 -17.90
C PRO A 66 -10.13 -3.01 -17.10
N GLY A 67 -9.22 -3.75 -16.44
CA GLY A 67 -9.52 -5.00 -15.74
C GLY A 67 -10.06 -4.88 -14.32
N THR A 68 -10.49 -3.69 -13.85
CA THR A 68 -10.91 -3.51 -12.45
C THR A 68 -12.19 -4.31 -12.13
N PRO A 69 -12.14 -5.36 -11.28
CA PRO A 69 -13.31 -6.20 -11.02
C PRO A 69 -14.32 -5.55 -10.07
N GLN A 70 -15.56 -6.08 -10.06
CA GLN A 70 -16.62 -5.64 -9.15
C GLN A 70 -16.37 -5.95 -7.66
N HIS A 71 -15.53 -6.95 -7.35
CA HIS A 71 -15.22 -7.37 -5.99
C HIS A 71 -13.72 -7.37 -5.75
N TRP A 72 -13.31 -6.87 -4.59
CA TRP A 72 -11.91 -6.62 -4.29
C TRP A 72 -11.63 -6.58 -2.78
N PRO A 73 -10.44 -6.99 -2.32
CA PRO A 73 -9.42 -7.71 -3.09
C PRO A 73 -9.88 -9.14 -3.43
N PRO A 74 -9.22 -9.83 -4.38
CA PRO A 74 -9.58 -11.20 -4.76
C PRO A 74 -9.60 -12.14 -3.54
N ALA A 75 -10.52 -13.10 -3.52
CA ALA A 75 -10.70 -14.02 -2.38
C ALA A 75 -9.40 -14.77 -2.01
N ALA A 76 -8.56 -15.10 -2.99
CA ALA A 76 -7.26 -15.73 -2.76
C ALA A 76 -6.30 -14.84 -1.94
N VAL A 77 -6.36 -13.51 -2.13
CA VAL A 77 -5.54 -12.55 -1.37
C VAL A 77 -6.03 -12.47 0.07
N LEU A 78 -7.35 -12.41 0.28
CA LEU A 78 -7.93 -12.45 1.64
C LEU A 78 -7.57 -13.76 2.35
N ALA A 79 -7.66 -14.90 1.66
CA ALA A 79 -7.29 -16.20 2.20
C ALA A 79 -5.80 -16.27 2.58
N ALA A 80 -4.91 -15.71 1.75
CA ALA A 80 -3.48 -15.65 2.06
C ALA A 80 -3.19 -14.81 3.31
N VAL A 81 -3.88 -13.67 3.48
CA VAL A 81 -3.77 -12.86 4.71
C VAL A 81 -4.36 -13.58 5.92
N ALA A 82 -5.47 -14.31 5.75
CA ALA A 82 -6.08 -15.09 6.83
C ALA A 82 -5.20 -16.25 7.29
N ALA A 83 -4.36 -16.80 6.40
CA ALA A 83 -3.39 -17.84 6.74
C ALA A 83 -2.14 -17.29 7.48
N ASP A 84 -1.95 -15.96 7.53
CA ASP A 84 -0.85 -15.35 8.29
C ASP A 84 -1.05 -15.57 9.80
N PRO A 85 -0.03 -16.03 10.56
CA PRO A 85 -0.12 -16.17 12.01
C PRO A 85 -0.56 -14.90 12.74
N LEU A 86 -0.22 -13.71 12.24
CA LEU A 86 -0.69 -12.43 12.82
C LEU A 86 -2.19 -12.20 12.68
N SER A 87 -2.83 -12.92 11.76
CA SER A 87 -4.27 -12.86 11.52
C SER A 87 -5.06 -13.93 12.29
N ALA A 88 -4.40 -14.77 13.10
CA ALA A 88 -5.04 -15.85 13.83
C ALA A 88 -6.18 -15.33 14.73
N GLY A 89 -7.39 -15.85 14.52
CA GLY A 89 -8.60 -15.45 15.26
C GLY A 89 -9.16 -14.07 14.88
N LEU A 90 -8.67 -13.45 13.81
CA LEU A 90 -9.15 -12.15 13.32
C LEU A 90 -9.99 -12.32 12.05
N ASP A 91 -10.92 -11.38 11.85
CA ASP A 91 -11.74 -11.26 10.65
C ASP A 91 -10.99 -10.48 9.55
N VAL A 92 -10.58 -11.17 8.49
CA VAL A 92 -9.85 -10.58 7.36
C VAL A 92 -10.82 -10.10 6.29
N VAL A 93 -10.88 -8.78 6.10
CA VAL A 93 -11.87 -8.13 5.24
C VAL A 93 -11.22 -7.09 4.32
N PRO A 94 -11.89 -6.71 3.21
CA PRO A 94 -11.49 -5.55 2.42
C PRO A 94 -11.39 -4.31 3.30
N GLY A 95 -10.31 -3.56 3.17
CA GLY A 95 -10.12 -2.32 3.91
C GLY A 95 -11.08 -1.22 3.43
N PRO A 96 -11.57 -0.36 4.33
CA PRO A 96 -12.43 0.76 3.94
C PRO A 96 -11.65 1.82 3.15
N SER A 97 -12.33 2.79 2.55
CA SER A 97 -11.65 3.93 1.93
C SER A 97 -10.85 4.74 2.96
N MET A 98 -9.75 5.36 2.56
CA MET A 98 -8.98 6.24 3.45
C MET A 98 -9.86 7.40 3.95
N ARG A 99 -10.75 7.91 3.09
CA ARG A 99 -11.73 8.94 3.48
C ARG A 99 -12.62 8.52 4.64
N THR A 100 -13.14 7.29 4.64
CA THR A 100 -13.99 6.79 5.73
C THR A 100 -13.25 6.62 7.05
N LEU A 101 -11.92 6.59 7.02
CA LEU A 101 -11.05 6.60 8.19
C LEU A 101 -10.69 8.01 8.68
N GLY A 102 -11.23 9.06 8.04
CA GLY A 102 -10.85 10.45 8.31
C GLY A 102 -9.47 10.82 7.77
N LEU A 103 -8.91 10.03 6.86
CA LEU A 103 -7.60 10.24 6.26
C LEU A 103 -7.71 10.85 4.86
N LEU A 104 -6.57 11.29 4.33
CA LEU A 104 -6.48 11.85 2.99
C LEU A 104 -6.86 10.80 1.93
N ALA A 105 -7.95 11.07 1.20
CA ALA A 105 -8.44 10.23 0.12
C ALA A 105 -7.46 10.19 -1.06
N GLU A 106 -6.64 11.22 -1.23
CA GLU A 106 -5.67 11.36 -2.32
C GLU A 106 -4.33 11.84 -1.77
N GLN A 107 -3.24 11.30 -2.33
CA GLN A 107 -1.86 11.68 -2.00
C GLN A 107 -1.03 11.69 -3.29
N GLU A 108 -0.02 12.56 -3.32
CA GLU A 108 0.94 12.63 -4.41
C GLU A 108 2.37 12.57 -3.89
N ALA A 109 3.26 11.98 -4.67
CA ALA A 109 4.70 12.06 -4.47
C ALA A 109 5.45 11.84 -5.78
N SER A 110 6.75 12.10 -5.79
CA SER A 110 7.59 11.74 -6.94
C SER A 110 7.71 10.22 -7.01
N ASN A 111 7.78 9.66 -8.22
CA ASN A 111 8.04 8.24 -8.40
C ASN A 111 9.43 7.90 -7.81
N MET A 112 9.54 6.78 -7.10
CA MET A 112 10.79 6.33 -6.49
C MET A 112 11.91 6.08 -7.50
N ALA A 113 11.56 5.74 -8.74
CA ALA A 113 12.52 5.39 -9.80
C ALA A 113 12.76 6.53 -10.78
N GLU A 114 11.71 7.28 -11.10
CA GLU A 114 11.72 8.36 -12.08
C GLU A 114 11.19 9.64 -11.44
N PRO A 115 12.02 10.42 -10.73
CA PRO A 115 11.53 11.57 -9.98
C PRO A 115 10.82 12.63 -10.83
N GLU A 116 11.05 12.64 -12.15
CA GLU A 116 10.34 13.49 -13.13
C GLU A 116 8.90 13.03 -13.39
N GLU A 117 8.48 11.91 -12.81
CA GLU A 117 7.08 11.49 -12.76
C GLU A 117 6.51 11.75 -11.36
N THR A 118 5.28 12.25 -11.32
CA THR A 118 4.43 12.24 -10.12
C THR A 118 3.61 10.97 -10.11
N VAL A 119 3.51 10.35 -8.95
CA VAL A 119 2.55 9.29 -8.65
C VAL A 119 1.44 9.90 -7.79
N ALA A 120 0.21 9.79 -8.28
CA ALA A 120 -0.98 10.10 -7.48
C ALA A 120 -1.67 8.80 -7.09
N VAL A 121 -2.01 8.64 -5.81
CA VAL A 121 -2.80 7.52 -5.29
C VAL A 121 -4.09 8.05 -4.69
N ARG A 122 -5.21 7.39 -4.99
CA ARG A 122 -6.55 7.75 -4.56
C ARG A 122 -7.37 6.55 -4.12
N ASP A 123 -8.43 6.80 -3.36
CA ASP A 123 -9.39 5.77 -3.01
C ASP A 123 -10.07 5.19 -4.26
N GLY A 124 -10.19 3.87 -4.30
CA GLY A 124 -10.99 3.19 -5.31
C GLY A 124 -12.50 3.29 -5.03
N PRO A 125 -13.35 3.00 -6.03
CA PRO A 125 -14.80 3.05 -5.88
C PRO A 125 -15.39 1.95 -4.97
N ILE A 126 -14.61 0.93 -4.63
CA ILE A 126 -15.03 -0.21 -3.81
C ILE A 126 -14.04 -0.45 -2.66
N PRO A 127 -14.49 -1.03 -1.53
CA PRO A 127 -13.61 -1.43 -0.44
C PRO A 127 -12.44 -2.30 -0.92
N GLY A 128 -11.29 -2.12 -0.28
CA GLY A 128 -10.05 -2.81 -0.60
C GLY A 128 -9.34 -2.32 -1.86
N LEU A 129 -9.96 -1.47 -2.68
CA LEU A 129 -9.33 -0.97 -3.91
C LEU A 129 -8.72 0.41 -3.68
N GLN A 130 -7.50 0.59 -4.16
CA GLN A 130 -6.79 1.85 -4.26
C GLN A 130 -6.35 2.01 -5.72
N LEU A 131 -6.40 3.23 -6.24
CA LEU A 131 -6.05 3.51 -7.63
C LEU A 131 -4.86 4.43 -7.69
N TYR A 132 -3.92 4.16 -8.59
CA TYR A 132 -2.79 5.04 -8.82
C TYR A 132 -2.62 5.39 -10.29
N CYS A 133 -2.07 6.55 -10.57
CA CYS A 133 -1.69 6.98 -11.92
C CYS A 133 -0.36 7.74 -11.87
N THR A 134 0.30 7.82 -13.02
CA THR A 134 1.50 8.62 -13.21
C THR A 134 1.20 9.81 -14.10
N ALA A 135 1.94 10.90 -13.89
CA ALA A 135 1.95 12.06 -14.77
C ALA A 135 3.34 12.69 -14.76
N TYR A 136 3.74 13.30 -15.87
CA TYR A 136 4.98 14.06 -15.91
C TYR A 136 4.93 15.25 -14.95
N GLN A 137 6.06 15.57 -14.32
CA GLN A 137 6.26 16.79 -13.55
C GLN A 137 7.57 17.47 -13.93
N GLU A 138 7.57 18.79 -13.87
CA GLU A 138 8.77 19.59 -14.10
C GLU A 138 9.78 19.41 -12.96
N ALA A 139 11.03 19.10 -13.31
CA ALA A 139 12.12 19.00 -12.36
C ALA A 139 12.53 20.38 -11.82
N GLY A 140 12.97 20.42 -10.56
CA GLY A 140 13.61 21.60 -9.97
C GLY A 140 12.68 22.70 -9.44
N GLY A 141 11.36 22.51 -9.54
CA GLY A 141 10.36 23.42 -8.94
C GLY A 141 10.03 23.11 -7.46
N PRO A 142 9.33 24.01 -6.75
CA PRO A 142 8.91 23.79 -5.37
C PRO A 142 8.00 22.56 -5.20
N ASP A 143 7.14 22.28 -6.19
CA ASP A 143 6.29 21.08 -6.20
C ASP A 143 7.09 19.78 -6.31
N PHE A 144 8.14 19.77 -7.14
CA PHE A 144 9.07 18.65 -7.25
C PHE A 144 9.77 18.39 -5.90
N THR A 145 10.30 19.43 -5.25
CA THR A 145 10.95 19.27 -3.93
C THR A 145 9.98 18.74 -2.88
N ARG A 146 8.75 19.25 -2.83
CA ARG A 146 7.70 18.75 -1.92
C ARG A 146 7.43 17.27 -2.18
N ARG A 147 7.19 16.89 -3.44
CA ARG A 147 6.86 15.52 -3.84
C ARG A 147 8.01 14.54 -3.62
N GLU A 148 9.25 14.96 -3.82
CA GLU A 148 10.44 14.17 -3.45
C GLU A 148 10.51 13.94 -1.94
N ALA A 149 10.27 14.97 -1.14
CA ALA A 149 10.26 14.85 0.32
C ALA A 149 9.14 13.89 0.78
N SER A 150 7.95 13.99 0.19
CA SER A 150 6.83 13.06 0.43
C SER A 150 7.20 11.63 0.05
N MET A 151 7.84 11.40 -1.10
CA MET A 151 8.31 10.07 -1.52
C MET A 151 9.30 9.49 -0.52
N ARG A 152 10.29 10.27 -0.08
CA ARG A 152 11.31 9.81 0.87
C ARG A 152 10.66 9.44 2.21
N ALA A 153 9.81 10.31 2.76
CA ALA A 153 9.07 10.04 3.98
C ALA A 153 8.23 8.76 3.88
N ALA A 154 7.51 8.61 2.76
CA ALA A 154 6.69 7.44 2.49
C ALA A 154 7.52 6.15 2.44
N LYS A 155 8.64 6.16 1.70
CA LYS A 155 9.55 5.01 1.58
C LYS A 155 10.13 4.59 2.94
N TYR A 156 10.59 5.55 3.75
CA TYR A 156 11.09 5.27 5.10
C TYR A 156 9.98 4.74 6.02
N GLY A 157 8.78 5.33 5.94
CA GLY A 157 7.60 4.90 6.67
C GLY A 157 7.25 3.43 6.37
N ALA A 158 7.09 3.09 5.09
CA ALA A 158 6.77 1.73 4.67
C ALA A 158 7.86 0.72 5.06
N SER A 159 9.15 1.08 4.92
CA SER A 159 10.26 0.24 5.36
C SER A 159 10.24 -0.03 6.87
N ARG A 160 9.91 0.98 7.68
CA ARG A 160 9.74 0.81 9.13
C ARG A 160 8.56 -0.12 9.44
N CYS A 161 7.41 0.07 8.80
CA CYS A 161 6.22 -0.75 9.00
C CYS A 161 6.52 -2.23 8.75
N ASN A 162 7.14 -2.55 7.61
CA ASN A 162 7.52 -3.92 7.25
C ASN A 162 8.50 -4.56 8.24
N ARG A 163 9.45 -3.78 8.81
CA ARG A 163 10.35 -4.28 9.86
C ARG A 163 9.60 -4.63 11.14
N VAL A 164 8.64 -3.81 11.54
CA VAL A 164 7.82 -4.08 12.73
C VAL A 164 6.97 -5.34 12.53
N VAL A 165 6.33 -5.49 11.36
CA VAL A 165 5.57 -6.70 11.02
C VAL A 165 6.46 -7.94 11.00
N ALA A 166 7.65 -7.86 10.41
CA ALA A 166 8.59 -8.99 10.39
C ALA A 166 8.99 -9.43 11.81
N ALA A 167 9.26 -8.47 12.72
CA ALA A 167 9.55 -8.77 14.11
C ALA A 167 8.35 -9.42 14.83
N ALA A 168 7.14 -8.92 14.61
CA ALA A 168 5.92 -9.48 15.19
C ALA A 168 5.62 -10.91 14.67
N ARG A 169 5.88 -11.19 13.39
CA ARG A 169 5.78 -12.55 12.85
C ARG A 169 6.78 -13.50 13.50
N ALA A 170 8.03 -13.05 13.68
CA ALA A 170 9.07 -13.86 14.32
C ALA A 170 8.71 -14.25 15.76
N THR A 171 7.99 -13.40 16.50
CA THR A 171 7.52 -13.71 17.86
C THR A 171 6.26 -14.58 17.89
N SER A 172 5.54 -14.70 16.77
CA SER A 172 4.26 -15.42 16.66
C SER A 172 4.43 -16.86 16.12
N LEU A 173 5.62 -17.22 15.65
CA LEU A 173 5.92 -18.60 15.24
C LEU A 173 6.14 -19.46 16.49
N PRO A 174 5.43 -20.61 16.63
CA PRO A 174 5.70 -21.55 17.71
C PRO A 174 7.12 -22.12 17.56
N THR A 175 7.88 -22.11 18.66
CA THR A 175 9.13 -22.89 18.83
C THR A 175 8.89 -24.38 18.74
#